data_AF-A0A8S3YII0-F1
#
_entry.id   AF-A0A8S3YII0-F1
#
_cell.length_a   1.000
_cell.length_b   1.000
_cell.length_c   1.000
_cell.angle_alpha   90.00
_cell.angle_beta   90.00
_cell.angle_gamma   90.00
#
_symmetry.space_group_name_H-M   'P 1'
#
loop_
_entity.id
_entity.type
_entity.pdbx_description
1 polymer ?
#
loop_
_entity_poly.entity_id
_entity_poly.type
_entity_poly.pdbx_seq_one_letter_code
_entity_poly.pdbx_strand_id
1 'polypeptide(L)'
;NVTFVEELAAVQGEIDKLVAQGVNIIIALGHSGFAVDLHLAAHLKHVDIVVGGHTNTFLYNAPSTEVPADLYPTLVLNVHDQRQVLVVQDYAYGKYLGELHVTFNDLGDVIRWSGNPVLLDNSVAKDKETEQLLQSYLPQVDKMKRTIVGRAQVELNADRVLCRTTECNLGNMVTDSFVHQHLQHMDVDSWASVGIAVVNAGSFRASINKGDITIEDVVFVQPFRNTVSVMEILGQTLLDMLEYGASKWTQNRDEAFGGFLQVSGLQITYDIGRPVGERVVEVLALCTKCPVPKLEPLIPQKAYNVLASSFIINGGDGYHMLPASTIRVVDI
;
A
#
# COMPACT_ATOMS: atom_id res chain seq x y z
N ASN A 1 19.76 13.26 -6.16
CA ASN A 1 18.39 13.46 -6.67
C ASN A 1 18.15 12.47 -7.79
N VAL A 2 17.10 11.66 -7.66
CA VAL A 2 16.61 10.74 -8.68
C VAL A 2 15.26 11.28 -9.13
N THR A 3 15.01 11.29 -10.44
CA THR A 3 13.74 11.76 -11.02
C THR A 3 13.03 10.57 -11.65
N PHE A 4 11.77 10.37 -11.30
CA PHE A 4 10.88 9.43 -11.97
C PHE A 4 10.12 10.19 -13.05
N VAL A 5 10.11 9.64 -14.27
CA VAL A 5 9.44 10.21 -15.44
C VAL A 5 8.29 9.29 -15.85
N GLU A 6 7.39 9.80 -16.68
CA GLU A 6 6.24 9.04 -17.20
C GLU A 6 6.71 7.80 -17.96
N GLU A 7 6.10 6.65 -17.65
CA GLU A 7 6.56 5.33 -18.07
C GLU A 7 6.48 5.12 -19.58
N LEU A 8 5.36 5.50 -20.22
CA LEU A 8 5.15 5.23 -21.64
C LEU A 8 6.21 5.91 -22.49
N ALA A 9 6.44 7.21 -22.27
CA ALA A 9 7.44 7.97 -23.00
C ALA A 9 8.86 7.47 -22.74
N ALA A 10 9.19 7.16 -21.49
CA ALA A 10 10.51 6.68 -21.11
C ALA A 10 10.81 5.30 -21.71
N VAL A 11 9.87 4.36 -21.59
CA VAL A 11 10.03 2.99 -22.08
C VAL A 11 10.04 2.97 -23.61
N GLN A 12 9.15 3.72 -24.28
CA GLN A 12 9.15 3.80 -25.75
C GLN A 12 10.50 4.27 -26.30
N GLY A 13 11.11 5.26 -25.66
CA GLY A 13 12.42 5.77 -26.08
C GLY A 13 13.53 4.72 -26.03
N GLU A 14 13.48 3.76 -25.10
CA GLU A 14 14.43 2.64 -25.05
C GLU A 14 14.07 1.52 -26.03
N ILE A 15 12.78 1.22 -26.23
CA ILE A 15 12.32 0.26 -27.24
C ILE A 15 12.79 0.69 -28.63
N ASP A 16 12.63 1.96 -28.99
CA ASP A 16 13.04 2.49 -30.30
C ASP A 16 14.54 2.28 -30.55
N LYS A 17 15.38 2.41 -29.50
CA LYS A 17 16.82 2.14 -29.61
C LYS A 17 17.14 0.66 -29.79
N LEU A 18 16.40 -0.23 -29.11
CA LEU A 18 16.57 -1.69 -29.26
C LEU A 18 16.16 -2.14 -30.66
N VAL A 19 15.03 -1.65 -31.16
CA VAL A 19 14.55 -1.94 -32.51
C VAL A 19 15.54 -1.42 -33.56
N ALA A 20 16.11 -0.23 -33.37
CA ALA A 20 17.16 0.30 -34.25
C ALA A 20 18.43 -0.55 -34.28
N GLN A 21 18.68 -1.35 -33.23
CA GLN A 21 19.77 -2.33 -33.15
C GLN A 21 19.41 -3.70 -33.73
N GLY A 22 18.19 -3.86 -34.27
CA GLY A 22 17.72 -5.12 -34.84
C GLY A 22 17.12 -6.08 -33.82
N VAL A 23 16.85 -5.65 -32.59
CA VAL A 23 16.13 -6.45 -31.60
C VAL A 23 14.66 -6.49 -31.99
N ASN A 24 14.10 -7.70 -32.12
CA ASN A 24 12.73 -7.93 -32.58
C ASN A 24 11.84 -8.65 -31.55
N ILE A 25 12.39 -8.96 -30.36
CA ILE A 25 11.62 -9.47 -29.22
C ILE A 25 11.86 -8.53 -28.05
N ILE A 26 10.78 -7.91 -27.54
CA ILE A 26 10.84 -6.87 -26.52
C ILE A 26 9.95 -7.24 -25.34
N ILE A 27 10.56 -7.29 -24.16
CA ILE A 27 9.88 -7.51 -22.88
C ILE A 27 10.01 -6.24 -22.05
N ALA A 28 8.88 -5.63 -21.68
CA ALA A 28 8.83 -4.57 -20.69
C ALA A 28 8.70 -5.19 -19.30
N LEU A 29 9.71 -5.01 -18.45
CA LEU A 29 9.69 -5.45 -17.05
C LEU A 29 9.59 -4.23 -16.13
N GLY A 30 8.55 -4.16 -15.30
CA GLY A 30 8.21 -2.96 -14.54
C GLY A 30 7.61 -3.20 -13.16
N HIS A 31 7.28 -2.10 -12.48
CA HIS A 31 6.70 -2.11 -11.13
C HIS A 31 5.75 -0.92 -10.90
N SER A 32 4.86 -0.65 -11.85
CA SER A 32 3.90 0.47 -11.81
C SER A 32 2.45 0.07 -11.53
N GLY A 33 2.17 -1.24 -11.46
CA GLY A 33 0.84 -1.76 -11.18
C GLY A 33 0.08 -2.18 -12.41
N PHE A 34 -0.84 -3.13 -12.23
CA PHE A 34 -1.48 -3.83 -13.34
C PHE A 34 -2.24 -2.92 -14.30
N ALA A 35 -2.92 -1.86 -13.82
CA ALA A 35 -3.59 -0.90 -14.71
C ALA A 35 -2.60 -0.15 -15.63
N VAL A 36 -1.41 0.18 -15.11
CA VAL A 36 -0.33 0.79 -15.91
C VAL A 36 0.26 -0.24 -16.85
N ASP A 37 0.45 -1.49 -16.41
CA ASP A 37 0.95 -2.58 -17.25
C ASP A 37 0.04 -2.81 -18.48
N LEU A 38 -1.28 -2.82 -18.28
CA LEU A 38 -2.27 -2.91 -19.36
C LEU A 38 -2.21 -1.70 -20.29
N HIS A 39 -2.07 -0.49 -19.74
CA HIS A 39 -1.92 0.74 -20.53
C HIS A 39 -0.64 0.71 -21.39
N LEU A 40 0.49 0.30 -20.81
CA LEU A 40 1.76 0.15 -21.52
C LEU A 40 1.65 -0.90 -22.63
N ALA A 41 1.05 -2.06 -22.35
CA ALA A 41 0.83 -3.11 -23.33
C ALA A 41 0.00 -2.63 -24.54
N ALA A 42 -1.00 -1.78 -24.29
CA ALA A 42 -1.85 -1.23 -25.33
C ALA A 42 -1.13 -0.17 -26.19
N HIS A 43 -0.15 0.58 -25.65
CA HIS A 43 0.37 1.80 -26.30
C HIS A 43 1.86 1.78 -26.64
N LEU A 44 2.67 0.90 -26.06
CA LEU A 44 4.07 0.75 -26.47
C LEU A 44 4.14 0.07 -27.83
N LYS A 45 4.81 0.69 -28.80
CA LYS A 45 5.07 0.05 -30.10
C LYS A 45 6.12 -1.04 -29.91
N HIS A 46 5.98 -2.14 -30.64
CA HIS A 46 6.94 -3.24 -30.67
C HIS A 46 7.12 -4.02 -29.36
N VAL A 47 6.32 -3.76 -28.31
CA VAL A 47 6.35 -4.58 -27.09
C VAL A 47 5.61 -5.89 -27.33
N ASP A 48 6.14 -6.99 -26.81
CA ASP A 48 5.54 -8.32 -26.94
C ASP A 48 4.97 -8.83 -25.62
N ILE A 49 5.67 -8.53 -24.53
CA ILE A 49 5.33 -9.00 -23.19
C ILE A 49 5.53 -7.86 -22.20
N VAL A 50 4.57 -7.71 -21.28
CA VAL A 50 4.70 -6.86 -20.09
C VAL A 50 4.70 -7.74 -18.85
N VAL A 51 5.81 -7.72 -18.11
CA VAL A 51 5.96 -8.41 -16.82
C VAL A 51 5.89 -7.36 -15.72
N GLY A 52 4.80 -7.38 -14.96
CA GLY A 52 4.45 -6.34 -14.01
C GLY A 52 4.74 -6.66 -12.54
N GLY A 53 4.30 -5.76 -11.67
CA GLY A 53 4.36 -5.90 -10.21
C GLY A 53 3.54 -4.82 -9.49
N HIS A 54 3.93 -4.46 -8.26
CA HIS A 54 3.35 -3.39 -7.42
C HIS A 54 1.95 -3.64 -6.84
N THR A 55 0.98 -4.04 -7.66
CA THR A 55 -0.42 -4.19 -7.24
C THR A 55 -0.68 -5.52 -6.54
N ASN A 56 0.26 -6.47 -6.58
CA ASN A 56 0.10 -7.84 -6.11
C ASN A 56 -1.06 -8.55 -6.83
N THR A 57 -1.22 -8.31 -8.13
CA THR A 57 -2.31 -8.87 -8.93
C THR A 57 -2.06 -10.36 -9.15
N PHE A 58 -3.06 -11.18 -8.84
CA PHE A 58 -3.03 -12.62 -9.10
C PHE A 58 -3.76 -12.91 -10.41
N LEU A 59 -3.06 -13.48 -11.38
CA LEU A 59 -3.61 -13.90 -12.66
C LEU A 59 -3.54 -15.42 -12.74
N TYR A 60 -4.64 -16.10 -13.10
CA TYR A 60 -4.70 -17.55 -13.06
C TYR A 60 -5.75 -18.16 -13.97
N ASN A 61 -5.47 -19.34 -14.52
CA ASN A 61 -6.35 -20.06 -15.47
C ASN A 61 -7.17 -21.21 -14.85
N ALA A 62 -7.12 -21.39 -13.52
CA ALA A 62 -7.71 -22.54 -12.83
C ALA A 62 -8.33 -22.15 -11.46
N PRO A 63 -9.12 -23.02 -10.81
CA PRO A 63 -9.57 -22.78 -9.45
C PRO A 63 -8.40 -22.59 -8.49
N SER A 64 -8.44 -21.56 -7.65
CA SER A 64 -7.42 -21.23 -6.65
C SER A 64 -8.06 -20.65 -5.39
N THR A 65 -7.32 -20.66 -4.28
CA THR A 65 -7.70 -19.98 -3.04
C THR A 65 -7.60 -18.47 -3.15
N GLU A 66 -6.60 -17.98 -3.89
CA GLU A 66 -6.56 -16.58 -4.29
C GLU A 66 -7.56 -16.36 -5.43
N VAL A 67 -8.31 -15.26 -5.37
CA VAL A 67 -9.25 -14.88 -6.42
C VAL A 67 -8.45 -14.27 -7.58
N PRO A 68 -8.46 -14.89 -8.78
CA PRO A 68 -7.77 -14.31 -9.94
C PRO A 68 -8.47 -13.02 -10.37
N ALA A 69 -7.69 -11.98 -10.64
CA ALA A 69 -8.20 -10.73 -11.21
C ALA A 69 -8.53 -10.88 -12.71
N ASP A 70 -7.76 -11.71 -13.41
CA ASP A 70 -7.95 -12.07 -14.82
C ASP A 70 -7.17 -13.38 -15.13
N LEU A 71 -7.22 -13.82 -16.39
CA LEU A 71 -6.48 -14.96 -16.92
C LEU A 71 -4.96 -14.70 -16.99
N TYR A 72 -4.17 -15.78 -17.02
CA TYR A 72 -2.72 -15.71 -17.19
C TYR A 72 -2.30 -16.27 -18.58
N PRO A 73 -1.63 -15.49 -19.44
CA PRO A 73 -1.48 -14.04 -19.38
C PRO A 73 -2.81 -13.33 -19.69
N THR A 74 -2.94 -12.09 -19.25
CA THR A 74 -3.96 -11.18 -19.77
C THR A 74 -3.54 -10.75 -21.17
N LEU A 75 -4.49 -10.79 -22.11
CA LEU A 75 -4.24 -10.42 -23.51
C LEU A 75 -4.70 -8.99 -23.76
N VAL A 76 -3.77 -8.16 -24.22
CA VAL A 76 -4.06 -6.76 -24.59
C VAL A 76 -3.80 -6.57 -26.08
N LEU A 77 -4.76 -5.97 -26.80
CA LEU A 77 -4.54 -5.58 -28.20
C LEU A 77 -3.81 -4.24 -28.24
N ASN A 78 -2.67 -4.21 -28.92
CA ASN A 78 -1.92 -2.99 -29.12
C ASN A 78 -2.64 -2.07 -30.11
N VAL A 79 -2.76 -0.78 -29.77
CA VAL A 79 -3.51 0.17 -30.58
C VAL A 79 -2.81 0.53 -31.90
N HIS A 80 -1.50 0.28 -32.01
CA HIS A 80 -0.71 0.67 -33.18
C HIS A 80 -0.70 -0.38 -34.29
N ASP A 81 -0.66 -1.66 -33.93
CA ASP A 81 -0.48 -2.77 -34.89
C ASP A 81 -1.47 -3.93 -34.69
N GLN A 82 -2.36 -3.84 -33.70
CA GLN A 82 -3.36 -4.86 -33.35
C GLN A 82 -2.77 -6.22 -32.96
N ARG A 83 -1.48 -6.29 -32.65
CA ARG A 83 -0.88 -7.50 -32.08
C ARG A 83 -1.37 -7.72 -30.65
N GLN A 84 -1.37 -8.99 -30.25
CA GLN A 84 -1.61 -9.37 -28.85
C GLN A 84 -0.32 -9.24 -28.06
N VAL A 85 -0.36 -8.42 -27.02
CA VAL A 85 0.68 -8.28 -26.01
C VAL A 85 0.28 -9.08 -24.77
N LEU A 86 1.20 -9.88 -24.25
CA LEU A 86 0.97 -10.75 -23.10
C LEU A 86 1.33 -9.99 -21.82
N VAL A 87 0.37 -9.81 -20.91
CA VAL A 87 0.60 -9.14 -19.62
C VAL A 87 0.55 -10.16 -18.50
N VAL A 88 1.58 -10.19 -17.64
CA VAL A 88 1.69 -11.14 -16.53
C VAL A 88 2.07 -10.47 -15.20
N GLN A 89 1.48 -10.97 -14.12
CA GLN A 89 1.93 -10.81 -12.73
C GLN A 89 1.73 -12.15 -12.01
N ASP A 90 2.47 -12.37 -10.93
CA ASP A 90 2.49 -13.64 -10.18
C ASP A 90 2.20 -13.43 -8.67
N TYR A 91 1.26 -12.53 -8.37
CA TYR A 91 0.85 -12.21 -7.01
C TYR A 91 1.95 -11.52 -6.18
N ALA A 92 2.39 -12.12 -5.08
CA ALA A 92 3.31 -11.51 -4.14
C ALA A 92 3.94 -12.55 -3.19
N TYR A 93 4.92 -12.07 -2.41
CA TYR A 93 5.54 -12.75 -1.26
C TYR A 93 6.30 -14.04 -1.61
N GLY A 94 6.58 -14.27 -2.90
CA GLY A 94 7.21 -15.52 -3.36
C GLY A 94 6.32 -16.74 -3.16
N LYS A 95 4.99 -16.56 -2.99
CA LYS A 95 4.04 -17.69 -2.89
C LYS A 95 3.91 -18.43 -4.22
N TYR A 96 3.98 -17.70 -5.32
CA TYR A 96 3.95 -18.24 -6.67
C TYR A 96 5.21 -17.84 -7.42
N LEU A 97 5.58 -18.66 -8.41
CA LEU A 97 6.58 -18.34 -9.42
C LEU A 97 5.86 -18.18 -10.77
N GLY A 98 5.87 -16.98 -11.35
CA GLY A 98 5.33 -16.75 -12.68
C GLY A 98 6.03 -17.61 -13.75
N GLU A 99 5.27 -18.43 -14.46
CA GLU A 99 5.78 -19.27 -15.54
C GLU A 99 5.00 -18.99 -16.84
N LEU A 100 5.68 -18.38 -17.82
CA LEU A 100 5.14 -18.08 -19.15
C LEU A 100 6.05 -18.69 -20.22
N HIS A 101 5.50 -19.59 -21.01
CA HIS A 101 6.13 -20.18 -22.20
C HIS A 101 5.61 -19.44 -23.43
N VAL A 102 6.51 -18.83 -24.20
CA VAL A 102 6.16 -18.06 -25.41
C VAL A 102 6.95 -18.58 -26.60
N THR A 103 6.27 -18.79 -27.72
CA THR A 103 6.88 -19.11 -29.01
C THR A 103 6.79 -17.90 -29.93
N PHE A 104 7.94 -17.50 -30.46
CA PHE A 104 8.08 -16.43 -31.44
C PHE A 104 8.36 -17.02 -32.82
N ASN A 105 7.92 -16.36 -33.88
CA ASN A 105 8.38 -16.64 -35.25
C ASN A 105 9.72 -15.92 -35.54
N ASP A 106 10.29 -16.14 -36.73
CA ASP A 106 11.56 -15.52 -37.13
C ASP A 106 11.52 -13.98 -37.23
N LEU A 107 10.31 -13.40 -37.32
CA LEU A 107 10.10 -11.95 -37.33
C LEU A 107 10.03 -11.35 -35.92
N GLY A 108 10.00 -12.18 -34.87
CA GLY A 108 9.79 -11.73 -33.49
C GLY A 108 8.32 -11.62 -33.09
N ASP A 109 7.41 -12.21 -33.87
CA ASP A 109 5.98 -12.18 -33.55
C ASP A 109 5.60 -13.32 -32.61
N VAL A 110 4.84 -13.02 -31.56
CA VAL A 110 4.23 -14.02 -30.69
C VAL A 110 3.23 -14.86 -31.50
N ILE A 111 3.46 -16.16 -31.60
CA ILE A 111 2.57 -17.09 -32.32
C ILE A 111 1.90 -18.13 -31.43
N ARG A 112 2.43 -18.36 -30.23
CA ARG A 112 1.84 -19.26 -29.23
C ARG A 112 2.32 -18.89 -27.83
N TRP A 113 1.45 -19.07 -26.84
CA TRP A 113 1.81 -18.98 -25.44
C TRP A 113 1.07 -20.03 -24.61
N SER A 114 1.62 -20.32 -23.44
CA SER A 114 1.00 -21.13 -22.39
C SER A 114 1.69 -20.83 -21.07
N GLY A 115 1.03 -21.12 -19.95
CA GLY A 115 1.65 -20.93 -18.64
C GLY A 115 0.61 -20.71 -17.56
N ASN A 116 1.10 -20.67 -16.34
CA ASN A 116 0.35 -20.28 -15.14
C ASN A 116 1.37 -20.08 -14.01
N PRO A 117 1.13 -19.23 -13.01
CA PRO A 117 1.98 -19.17 -11.84
C PRO A 117 2.03 -20.54 -11.12
N VAL A 118 3.24 -20.97 -10.76
CA VAL A 118 3.46 -22.24 -10.04
C VAL A 118 3.39 -21.97 -8.54
N LEU A 119 2.47 -22.64 -7.84
CA LEU A 119 2.36 -22.54 -6.37
C LEU A 119 3.59 -23.19 -5.73
N LEU A 120 4.34 -22.41 -4.93
CA LEU A 120 5.51 -22.88 -4.19
C LEU A 120 5.09 -23.37 -2.81
N ASP A 121 4.35 -24.49 -2.78
CA ASP A 121 3.97 -25.18 -1.55
C ASP A 121 4.98 -26.28 -1.14
N ASN A 122 4.60 -27.11 -0.18
CA ASN A 122 5.46 -28.20 0.32
C ASN A 122 5.68 -29.33 -0.71
N SER A 123 5.00 -29.34 -1.86
CA SER A 123 5.27 -30.29 -2.94
C SER A 123 6.54 -29.94 -3.73
N VAL A 124 6.97 -28.67 -3.69
CA VAL A 124 8.22 -28.22 -4.32
C VAL A 124 9.36 -28.42 -3.34
N ALA A 125 10.33 -29.27 -3.73
CA ALA A 125 11.50 -29.52 -2.90
C ALA A 125 12.35 -28.25 -2.76
N LYS A 126 12.74 -27.92 -1.53
CA LYS A 126 13.67 -26.83 -1.26
C LYS A 126 15.07 -27.21 -1.76
N ASP A 127 15.76 -26.25 -2.37
CA ASP A 127 17.16 -26.42 -2.70
C ASP A 127 18.03 -26.50 -1.43
N LYS A 128 18.93 -27.48 -1.39
CA LYS A 128 19.72 -27.78 -0.18
C LYS A 128 20.75 -26.70 0.13
N GLU A 129 21.39 -26.13 -0.89
CA GLU A 129 22.42 -25.11 -0.69
C GLU A 129 21.79 -23.81 -0.19
N THR A 130 20.67 -23.41 -0.80
CA THR A 130 19.87 -22.25 -0.38
C THR A 130 19.32 -22.44 1.03
N GLU A 131 18.82 -23.63 1.36
CA GLU A 131 18.32 -23.92 2.71
C GLU A 131 19.45 -23.83 3.75
N GLN A 132 20.64 -24.37 3.47
CA GLN A 132 21.81 -24.24 4.34
C GLN A 132 22.23 -22.78 4.52
N LEU A 133 22.20 -21.98 3.46
CA LEU A 133 22.48 -20.56 3.53
C LEU A 133 21.47 -19.84 4.43
N LEU A 134 20.18 -20.10 4.26
CA LEU A 134 19.12 -19.54 5.11
C LEU A 134 19.32 -19.91 6.59
N GLN A 135 19.67 -21.18 6.88
CA GLN A 135 19.93 -21.64 8.24
C GLN A 135 21.06 -20.86 8.92
N SER A 136 22.02 -20.31 8.17
CA SER A 136 23.08 -19.47 8.75
C SER A 136 22.57 -18.10 9.23
N TYR A 137 21.49 -17.57 8.64
CA TYR A 137 20.89 -16.28 9.01
C TYR A 137 19.77 -16.40 10.03
N LEU A 138 19.07 -17.55 10.08
CA LEU A 138 17.92 -17.76 10.96
C LEU A 138 18.20 -17.46 12.44
N PRO A 139 19.34 -17.84 13.05
CA PRO A 139 19.59 -17.51 14.46
C PRO A 139 19.55 -16.02 14.79
N GLN A 140 19.89 -15.14 13.85
CA GLN A 140 19.84 -13.68 14.04
C GLN A 140 18.39 -13.17 14.05
N VAL A 141 17.49 -13.85 13.33
CA VAL A 141 16.06 -13.52 13.20
C VAL A 141 15.23 -14.20 14.29
N ASP A 142 15.65 -15.38 14.76
CA ASP A 142 14.96 -16.21 15.76
C ASP A 142 14.65 -15.48 17.05
N LYS A 143 15.52 -14.55 17.47
CA LYS A 143 15.24 -13.71 18.63
C LYS A 143 13.97 -12.88 18.43
N MET A 144 13.76 -12.30 17.24
CA MET A 144 12.57 -11.52 16.94
C MET A 144 11.32 -12.41 16.90
N LYS A 145 11.42 -13.60 16.28
CA LYS A 145 10.31 -14.56 16.19
C LYS A 145 9.83 -15.07 17.54
N ARG A 146 10.73 -15.20 18.52
CA ARG A 146 10.42 -15.80 19.82
C ARG A 146 10.13 -14.79 20.92
N THR A 147 10.41 -13.50 20.71
CA THR A 147 10.18 -12.48 21.73
C THR A 147 8.73 -12.03 21.67
N ILE A 148 7.91 -12.54 22.59
CA ILE A 148 6.51 -12.15 22.76
C ILE A 148 6.45 -10.75 23.41
N VAL A 149 5.73 -9.83 22.78
CA VAL A 149 5.53 -8.44 23.26
C VAL A 149 4.11 -8.20 23.76
N GLY A 150 3.18 -9.11 23.49
CA GLY A 150 1.80 -9.00 23.93
C GLY A 150 0.94 -10.18 23.49
N ARG A 151 -0.37 -10.07 23.68
CA ARG A 151 -1.33 -11.10 23.27
C ARG A 151 -2.62 -10.47 22.76
N ALA A 152 -3.01 -10.78 21.53
CA ALA A 152 -4.27 -10.38 20.92
C ALA A 152 -5.39 -11.36 21.28
N GLN A 153 -6.55 -10.85 21.71
CA GLN A 153 -7.74 -11.67 22.01
C GLN A 153 -8.64 -11.88 20.79
N VAL A 154 -8.41 -11.10 19.74
CA VAL A 154 -9.08 -11.12 18.43
C VAL A 154 -8.00 -11.04 17.34
N GLU A 155 -8.35 -11.35 16.10
CA GLU A 155 -7.49 -11.03 14.95
C GLU A 155 -7.40 -9.50 14.79
N LEU A 156 -6.19 -8.98 14.60
CA LEU A 156 -5.96 -7.57 14.23
C LEU A 156 -5.86 -7.52 12.71
N ASN A 157 -6.98 -7.16 12.07
CA ASN A 157 -7.17 -7.26 10.63
C ASN A 157 -6.56 -6.05 9.90
N ALA A 158 -5.71 -6.34 8.92
CA ALA A 158 -5.04 -5.40 8.03
C ALA A 158 -5.45 -5.56 6.56
N ASP A 159 -6.60 -6.17 6.28
CA ASP A 159 -7.01 -6.49 4.90
C ASP A 159 -6.89 -5.27 4.00
N ARG A 160 -6.30 -5.50 2.82
CA ARG A 160 -5.89 -4.43 1.92
C ARG A 160 -7.08 -3.60 1.45
N VAL A 161 -8.23 -4.21 1.18
CA VAL A 161 -9.40 -3.46 0.72
C VAL A 161 -10.08 -2.81 1.91
N LEU A 162 -10.36 -3.59 2.95
CA LEU A 162 -11.09 -3.14 4.14
C LEU A 162 -10.38 -1.98 4.83
N CYS A 163 -9.12 -2.13 5.25
CA CYS A 163 -8.39 -1.04 5.91
C CYS A 163 -8.19 0.20 5.02
N ARG A 164 -8.22 0.05 3.69
CA ARG A 164 -8.02 1.16 2.74
C ARG A 164 -9.31 1.83 2.29
N THR A 165 -10.46 1.37 2.78
CA THR A 165 -11.78 1.89 2.38
C THR A 165 -12.72 2.11 3.55
N THR A 166 -12.45 1.48 4.69
CA THR A 166 -13.24 1.54 5.92
C THR A 166 -12.33 1.52 7.15
N GLU A 167 -12.92 1.66 8.33
CA GLU A 167 -12.26 1.43 9.61
C GLU A 167 -11.76 -0.02 9.72
N CYS A 168 -10.57 -0.22 10.29
CA CYS A 168 -10.09 -1.54 10.67
C CYS A 168 -9.44 -1.55 12.06
N ASN A 169 -9.61 -2.65 12.78
CA ASN A 169 -9.26 -2.72 14.20
C ASN A 169 -7.74 -2.67 14.46
N LEU A 170 -6.90 -3.12 13.52
CA LEU A 170 -5.46 -2.90 13.62
C LEU A 170 -5.11 -1.42 13.48
N GLY A 171 -5.80 -0.71 12.59
CA GLY A 171 -5.70 0.74 12.44
C GLY A 171 -5.96 1.46 13.76
N ASN A 172 -7.09 1.13 14.39
CA ASN A 172 -7.48 1.65 15.71
C ASN A 172 -6.42 1.35 16.78
N MET A 173 -5.96 0.10 16.86
CA MET A 173 -4.97 -0.30 17.86
C MET A 173 -3.65 0.48 17.70
N VAL A 174 -3.20 0.70 16.46
CA VAL A 174 -1.97 1.46 16.18
C VAL A 174 -2.15 2.94 16.50
N THR A 175 -3.22 3.58 16.07
CA THR A 175 -3.47 5.00 16.37
C THR A 175 -3.71 5.24 17.86
N ASP A 176 -4.42 4.34 18.55
CA ASP A 176 -4.56 4.37 20.00
C ASP A 176 -3.21 4.21 20.70
N SER A 177 -2.31 3.36 20.18
CA SER A 177 -0.95 3.23 20.73
C SER A 177 -0.15 4.53 20.60
N PHE A 178 -0.34 5.27 19.50
CA PHE A 178 0.31 6.57 19.30
C PHE A 178 -0.19 7.57 20.35
N VAL A 179 -1.51 7.68 20.53
CA VAL A 179 -2.10 8.54 21.56
C VAL A 179 -1.59 8.12 22.94
N HIS A 180 -1.67 6.83 23.27
CA HIS A 180 -1.26 6.26 24.56
C HIS A 180 0.19 6.61 24.93
N GLN A 181 1.13 6.44 24.00
CA GLN A 181 2.54 6.75 24.23
C GLN A 181 2.79 8.24 24.51
N HIS A 182 1.94 9.12 23.98
CA HIS A 182 2.10 10.57 24.08
C HIS A 182 1.11 11.22 25.05
N LEU A 183 0.41 10.43 25.87
CA LEU A 183 -0.47 10.93 26.92
C LEU A 183 0.36 11.68 27.98
N GLN A 184 0.34 13.00 27.92
CA GLN A 184 0.90 13.88 28.93
C GLN A 184 -0.18 14.84 29.43
N HIS A 185 -0.31 14.96 30.75
CA HIS A 185 -1.16 15.99 31.36
C HIS A 185 -0.42 17.32 31.27
N MET A 186 -0.95 18.26 30.49
CA MET A 186 -0.30 19.56 30.31
C MET A 186 -0.79 20.62 31.29
N ASP A 187 -2.05 20.53 31.74
CA ASP A 187 -2.67 21.52 32.63
C ASP A 187 -3.88 20.90 33.37
N VAL A 188 -4.38 21.56 34.41
CA VAL A 188 -5.55 21.11 35.21
C VAL A 188 -6.81 20.99 34.34
N ASP A 189 -6.91 21.81 33.29
CA ASP A 189 -8.06 21.85 32.37
C ASP A 189 -7.86 20.97 31.12
N SER A 190 -6.80 20.15 31.06
CA SER A 190 -6.47 19.33 29.88
C SER A 190 -6.13 17.90 30.28
N TRP A 191 -6.89 16.92 29.79
CA TRP A 191 -6.62 15.50 30.08
C TRP A 191 -5.46 14.93 29.27
N ALA A 192 -5.09 15.56 28.13
CA ALA A 192 -3.94 15.18 27.31
C ALA A 192 -3.35 16.37 26.55
N SER A 193 -2.10 16.25 26.13
CA SER A 193 -1.40 17.16 25.19
C SER A 193 -1.88 17.01 23.75
N VAL A 194 -2.22 15.77 23.38
CA VAL A 194 -2.72 15.36 22.07
C VAL A 194 -3.66 14.18 22.27
N GLY A 195 -4.83 14.24 21.62
CA GLY A 195 -5.85 13.20 21.70
C GLY A 195 -6.25 12.65 20.33
N ILE A 196 -5.58 13.09 19.26
CA ILE A 196 -5.90 12.75 17.87
C ILE A 196 -4.65 12.12 17.25
N ALA A 197 -4.82 10.99 16.57
CA ALA A 197 -3.78 10.35 15.78
C ALA A 197 -4.32 9.89 14.43
N VAL A 198 -3.46 9.92 13.41
CA VAL A 198 -3.77 9.44 12.06
C VAL A 198 -2.62 8.60 11.52
N VAL A 199 -2.96 7.57 10.74
CA VAL A 199 -2.00 6.76 9.99
C VAL A 199 -2.63 6.29 8.69
N ASN A 200 -1.86 6.28 7.60
CA ASN A 200 -2.33 5.84 6.30
C ASN A 200 -2.37 4.30 6.29
N ALA A 201 -3.46 3.73 5.81
CA ALA A 201 -3.69 2.29 5.79
C ALA A 201 -2.65 1.51 4.97
N GLY A 202 -1.97 2.17 4.02
CA GLY A 202 -0.82 1.63 3.28
C GLY A 202 0.38 1.24 4.15
N SER A 203 0.44 1.79 5.37
CA SER A 203 1.44 1.44 6.39
C SER A 203 1.29 0.03 6.94
N PHE A 204 0.12 -0.60 6.85
CA PHE A 204 -0.12 -1.95 7.34
C PHE A 204 0.11 -2.97 6.22
N ARG A 205 1.00 -3.93 6.46
CA ARG A 205 1.45 -4.90 5.44
C ARG A 205 0.99 -6.33 5.70
N ALA A 206 0.50 -6.62 6.91
CA ALA A 206 -0.02 -7.91 7.31
C ALA A 206 -1.02 -7.77 8.48
N SER A 207 -1.92 -8.74 8.62
CA SER A 207 -2.76 -8.90 9.82
C SER A 207 -1.98 -9.63 10.92
N ILE A 208 -2.39 -9.49 12.17
CA ILE A 208 -1.89 -10.29 13.30
C ILE A 208 -2.99 -11.25 13.75
N ASN A 209 -2.67 -12.54 13.77
CA ASN A 209 -3.58 -13.57 14.25
C ASN A 209 -3.87 -13.40 15.75
N LYS A 210 -5.05 -13.87 16.18
CA LYS A 210 -5.35 -14.02 17.60
C LYS A 210 -4.29 -14.91 18.26
N GLY A 211 -3.75 -14.48 19.40
CA GLY A 211 -2.71 -15.21 20.12
C GLY A 211 -1.55 -14.33 20.54
N ASP A 212 -0.41 -14.95 20.76
CA ASP A 212 0.81 -14.24 21.14
C ASP A 212 1.27 -13.35 19.98
N ILE A 213 1.69 -12.13 20.32
CA ILE A 213 2.24 -11.15 19.38
C ILE A 213 3.74 -11.11 19.62
N THR A 214 4.52 -11.29 18.56
CA THR A 214 5.98 -11.31 18.60
C THR A 214 6.56 -10.03 18.00
N ILE A 215 7.87 -9.80 18.19
CA ILE A 215 8.57 -8.71 17.47
C ILE A 215 8.50 -8.93 15.96
N GLU A 216 8.53 -10.19 15.50
CA GLU A 216 8.35 -10.51 14.08
C GLU A 216 7.01 -9.96 13.57
N ASP A 217 5.90 -10.23 14.27
CA ASP A 217 4.58 -9.72 13.88
C ASP A 217 4.58 -8.19 13.77
N VAL A 218 5.13 -7.48 14.76
CA VAL A 218 5.20 -6.01 14.74
C VAL A 218 5.98 -5.50 13.53
N VAL A 219 7.14 -6.09 13.23
CA VAL A 219 7.97 -5.73 12.07
C VAL A 219 7.26 -6.05 10.76
N PHE A 220 6.54 -7.17 10.68
CA PHE A 220 5.78 -7.54 9.48
C PHE A 220 4.60 -6.61 9.23
N VAL A 221 3.91 -6.14 10.27
CA VAL A 221 2.80 -5.19 10.11
C VAL A 221 3.30 -3.83 9.65
N GLN A 222 4.29 -3.24 10.33
CA GLN A 222 4.85 -1.93 10.00
C GLN A 222 6.37 -2.03 9.76
N PRO A 223 6.80 -2.53 8.58
CA PRO A 223 8.22 -2.74 8.29
C PRO A 223 8.99 -1.45 7.99
N PHE A 224 8.26 -0.34 7.87
CA PHE A 224 8.82 0.97 7.63
C PHE A 224 9.31 1.56 8.95
N ARG A 225 10.56 2.04 8.98
CA ARG A 225 11.16 2.70 10.16
C ARG A 225 10.63 4.13 10.34
N ASN A 226 9.32 4.30 10.22
CA ASN A 226 8.64 5.55 10.45
C ASN A 226 8.71 5.91 11.93
N THR A 227 8.88 7.19 12.24
CA THR A 227 8.71 7.73 13.58
C THR A 227 7.30 8.29 13.73
N VAL A 228 6.86 8.49 14.96
CA VAL A 228 5.59 9.18 15.27
C VAL A 228 5.94 10.55 15.81
N SER A 229 5.29 11.58 15.28
CA SER A 229 5.50 12.96 15.73
C SER A 229 4.18 13.72 15.77
N VAL A 230 4.13 14.77 16.59
CA VAL A 230 2.98 15.68 16.64
C VAL A 230 3.12 16.74 15.56
N MET A 231 2.06 16.94 14.79
CA MET A 231 1.87 18.08 13.89
C MET A 231 0.77 18.99 14.45
N GLU A 232 1.03 20.29 14.51
CA GLU A 232 0.02 21.31 14.79
C GLU A 232 -0.55 21.79 13.45
N ILE A 233 -1.81 21.48 13.14
CA ILE A 233 -2.43 21.83 11.85
C ILE A 233 -3.79 22.49 12.05
N LEU A 234 -4.24 23.28 11.07
CA LEU A 234 -5.60 23.81 11.07
C LEU A 234 -6.61 22.67 10.87
N GLY A 235 -7.80 22.81 11.43
CA GLY A 235 -8.91 21.88 11.20
C GLY A 235 -9.23 21.72 9.72
N GLN A 236 -9.08 22.78 8.91
CA GLN A 236 -9.24 22.71 7.46
C GLN A 236 -8.23 21.75 6.84
N THR A 237 -6.96 21.81 7.25
CA THR A 237 -5.92 20.89 6.74
C THR A 237 -6.25 19.44 7.10
N LEU A 238 -6.77 19.18 8.30
CA LEU A 238 -7.22 17.84 8.68
C LEU A 238 -8.40 17.37 7.82
N LEU A 239 -9.37 18.24 7.51
CA LEU A 239 -10.46 17.94 6.57
C LEU A 239 -9.91 17.60 5.18
N ASP A 240 -8.98 18.40 4.67
CA ASP A 240 -8.38 18.18 3.35
C ASP A 240 -7.62 16.84 3.29
N MET A 241 -6.96 16.44 4.39
CA MET A 241 -6.32 15.12 4.51
C MET A 241 -7.34 13.98 4.47
N LEU A 242 -8.46 14.11 5.18
CA LEU A 242 -9.53 13.09 5.22
C LEU A 242 -10.22 12.96 3.86
N GLU A 243 -10.54 14.08 3.22
CA GLU A 243 -11.06 14.14 1.84
C GLU A 243 -10.12 13.48 0.84
N TYR A 244 -8.83 13.82 0.93
CA TYR A 244 -7.82 13.25 0.05
C TYR A 244 -7.67 11.74 0.27
N GLY A 245 -7.65 11.28 1.52
CA GLY A 245 -7.57 9.86 1.83
C GLY A 245 -8.76 9.05 1.31
N ALA A 246 -9.95 9.66 1.29
CA ALA A 246 -11.16 9.06 0.72
C ALA A 246 -11.30 9.28 -0.79
N SER A 247 -10.45 10.06 -1.45
CA SER A 247 -10.60 10.47 -2.86
C SER A 247 -10.60 9.32 -3.86
N LYS A 248 -9.84 8.26 -3.58
CA LYS A 248 -9.68 7.08 -4.42
C LYS A 248 -10.36 5.85 -3.82
N TRP A 249 -11.47 6.05 -3.11
CA TRP A 249 -12.27 4.95 -2.58
C TRP A 249 -12.70 4.01 -3.71
N THR A 250 -12.36 2.73 -3.58
CA THR A 250 -12.68 1.68 -4.55
C THR A 250 -12.67 0.33 -3.85
N GLN A 251 -13.61 -0.56 -4.21
CA GLN A 251 -13.56 -1.96 -3.75
C GLN A 251 -12.66 -2.83 -4.61
N ASN A 252 -12.06 -2.27 -5.67
CA ASN A 252 -11.05 -2.97 -6.46
C ASN A 252 -9.74 -3.06 -5.65
N ARG A 253 -9.31 -4.30 -5.35
CA ARG A 253 -8.10 -4.59 -4.58
C ARG A 253 -6.84 -3.98 -5.16
N ASP A 254 -6.72 -3.93 -6.49
CA ASP A 254 -5.50 -3.47 -7.15
C ASP A 254 -5.42 -1.95 -7.21
N GLU A 255 -6.56 -1.27 -7.10
CA GLU A 255 -6.67 0.20 -7.09
C GLU A 255 -6.80 0.77 -5.67
N ALA A 256 -6.94 -0.07 -4.65
CA ALA A 256 -7.15 0.33 -3.26
C ALA A 256 -6.01 1.23 -2.75
N PHE A 257 -6.32 2.52 -2.58
CA PHE A 257 -5.37 3.57 -2.26
C PHE A 257 -4.84 3.47 -0.83
N GLY A 258 -3.51 3.48 -0.67
CA GLY A 258 -2.86 3.39 0.65
C GLY A 258 -3.12 4.59 1.56
N GLY A 259 -3.48 5.75 1.00
CA GLY A 259 -3.71 6.99 1.72
C GLY A 259 -5.05 7.09 2.45
N PHE A 260 -5.84 6.04 2.60
CA PHE A 260 -7.00 6.12 3.50
C PHE A 260 -6.53 6.20 4.95
N LEU A 261 -7.06 7.12 5.76
CA LEU A 261 -6.61 7.35 7.13
C LEU A 261 -7.37 6.48 8.13
N GLN A 262 -6.63 5.66 8.88
CA GLN A 262 -7.07 5.11 10.16
C GLN A 262 -6.78 6.14 11.25
N VAL A 263 -7.64 6.21 12.27
CA VAL A 263 -7.65 7.35 13.21
C VAL A 263 -7.80 6.90 14.66
N SER A 264 -7.42 7.77 15.59
CA SER A 264 -7.86 7.75 16.99
C SER A 264 -8.29 9.16 17.37
N GLY A 265 -9.28 9.28 18.26
CA GLY A 265 -9.82 10.57 18.70
C GLY A 265 -10.63 11.35 17.67
N LEU A 266 -11.01 10.72 16.56
CA LEU A 266 -11.91 11.28 15.55
C LEU A 266 -13.09 10.33 15.33
N GLN A 267 -14.27 10.90 15.09
CA GLN A 267 -15.41 10.22 14.51
C GLN A 267 -15.74 10.92 13.20
N ILE A 268 -15.74 10.16 12.10
CA ILE A 268 -15.86 10.72 10.75
C ILE A 268 -17.01 10.03 10.03
N THR A 269 -17.87 10.84 9.40
CA THR A 269 -18.93 10.35 8.53
C THR A 269 -18.58 10.69 7.07
N TYR A 270 -18.49 9.66 6.23
CA TYR A 270 -18.27 9.82 4.79
C TYR A 270 -19.53 9.51 3.99
N ASP A 271 -19.74 10.26 2.90
CA ASP A 271 -20.67 9.95 1.82
C ASP A 271 -19.88 9.75 0.52
N ILE A 272 -19.58 8.48 0.22
CA ILE A 272 -18.76 8.09 -0.92
C ILE A 272 -19.45 8.38 -2.26
N GLY A 273 -20.78 8.56 -2.27
CA GLY A 273 -21.54 8.93 -3.46
C GLY A 273 -21.29 10.37 -3.93
N ARG A 274 -20.68 11.21 -3.08
CA ARG A 274 -20.37 12.61 -3.41
C ARG A 274 -19.12 12.76 -4.30
N PRO A 275 -19.01 13.88 -5.03
CA PRO A 275 -17.81 14.22 -5.77
C PRO A 275 -16.56 14.14 -4.89
N VAL A 276 -15.43 13.78 -5.50
CA VAL A 276 -14.12 13.81 -4.84
C VAL A 276 -13.86 15.22 -4.30
N GLY A 277 -13.50 15.32 -3.02
CA GLY A 277 -13.30 16.60 -2.31
C GLY A 277 -14.54 17.09 -1.55
N GLU A 278 -15.67 16.38 -1.64
CA GLU A 278 -16.91 16.67 -0.89
C GLU A 278 -17.46 15.43 -0.17
N ARG A 279 -16.61 14.41 0.09
CA ARG A 279 -17.02 13.12 0.66
C ARG A 279 -17.12 13.14 2.18
N VAL A 280 -16.44 14.04 2.87
CA VAL A 280 -16.50 14.17 4.33
C VAL A 280 -17.76 14.96 4.70
N VAL A 281 -18.69 14.31 5.38
CA VAL A 281 -19.97 14.92 5.80
C VAL A 281 -19.86 15.55 7.18
N GLU A 282 -19.20 14.86 8.10
CA GLU A 282 -19.04 15.31 9.48
C GLU A 282 -17.71 14.79 10.04
N VAL A 283 -17.05 15.63 10.83
CA VAL A 283 -15.92 15.22 11.66
C VAL A 283 -16.13 15.74 13.07
N LEU A 284 -16.19 14.82 14.03
CA LEU A 284 -16.11 15.13 15.45
C LEU A 284 -14.71 14.79 15.94
N ALA A 285 -14.11 15.68 16.71
CA ALA A 285 -12.78 15.54 17.27
C ALA A 285 -12.83 15.54 18.79
N LEU A 286 -12.01 14.68 19.41
CA LEU A 286 -11.90 14.59 20.86
C LEU A 286 -11.24 15.87 21.40
N CYS A 287 -11.95 16.60 22.25
CA CYS A 287 -11.36 17.77 22.92
C CYS A 287 -10.17 17.34 23.77
N THR A 288 -9.09 18.11 23.81
CA THR A 288 -7.97 17.91 24.76
C THR A 288 -8.06 18.87 25.94
N LYS A 289 -8.40 20.14 25.69
CA LYS A 289 -8.66 21.20 26.68
C LYS A 289 -10.04 21.06 27.33
N CYS A 290 -10.26 19.94 27.99
CA CYS A 290 -11.46 19.63 28.75
C CYS A 290 -11.12 18.67 29.90
N PRO A 291 -11.75 18.75 31.08
CA PRO A 291 -11.49 17.82 32.18
C PRO A 291 -11.93 16.38 31.90
N VAL A 292 -12.98 16.22 31.08
CA VAL A 292 -13.51 14.93 30.65
C VAL A 292 -13.53 14.90 29.12
N PRO A 293 -12.88 13.91 28.46
CA PRO A 293 -12.85 13.80 27.02
C PRO A 293 -14.27 13.70 26.44
N LYS A 294 -14.56 14.52 25.42
CA LYS A 294 -15.80 14.46 24.65
C LYS A 294 -15.54 14.84 23.20
N LEU A 295 -16.34 14.27 22.31
CA LEU A 295 -16.32 14.60 20.89
C LEU A 295 -17.03 15.95 20.66
N GLU A 296 -16.38 16.82 19.90
CA GLU A 296 -16.91 18.13 19.50
C GLU A 296 -16.74 18.31 17.99
N PRO A 297 -17.63 19.06 17.31
CA PRO A 297 -17.45 19.35 15.89
C PRO A 297 -16.07 19.94 15.58
N LEU A 298 -15.42 19.44 14.55
CA LEU A 298 -14.16 19.98 14.06
C LEU A 298 -14.38 21.41 13.54
N ILE A 299 -13.55 22.36 13.98
CA ILE A 299 -13.63 23.76 13.58
C ILE A 299 -12.50 24.04 12.60
N PRO A 300 -12.78 24.40 11.33
CA PRO A 300 -11.74 24.50 10.31
C PRO A 300 -10.62 25.52 10.63
N GLN A 301 -10.96 26.62 11.30
CA GLN A 301 -10.01 27.69 11.64
C GLN A 301 -9.26 27.46 12.97
N LYS A 302 -9.58 26.39 13.71
CA LYS A 302 -8.91 26.05 14.97
C LYS A 302 -7.69 25.18 14.70
N ALA A 303 -6.60 25.40 15.44
CA ALA A 303 -5.43 24.54 15.41
C ALA A 303 -5.64 23.27 16.27
N TYR A 304 -5.18 22.14 15.76
CA TYR A 304 -5.23 20.82 16.39
C TYR A 304 -3.84 20.20 16.40
N ASN A 305 -3.48 19.60 17.53
CA ASN A 305 -2.35 18.69 17.61
C ASN A 305 -2.82 17.32 17.13
N VAL A 306 -2.11 16.76 16.15
CA VAL A 306 -2.40 15.46 15.55
C VAL A 306 -1.12 14.65 15.53
N LEU A 307 -1.13 13.43 16.04
CA LEU A 307 -0.02 12.49 15.89
C LEU A 307 -0.08 11.84 14.50
N ALA A 308 1.04 11.80 13.80
CA ALA A 308 1.14 11.13 12.52
C ALA A 308 2.50 10.46 12.33
N SER A 309 2.57 9.53 11.40
CA SER A 309 3.84 8.94 10.98
C SER A 309 4.70 9.96 10.23
N SER A 310 6.02 9.84 10.33
CA SER A 310 6.95 10.67 9.54
C SER A 310 6.72 10.54 8.04
N PHE A 311 6.18 9.41 7.56
CA PHE A 311 5.77 9.26 6.17
C PHE A 311 4.69 10.25 5.76
N ILE A 312 3.61 10.39 6.54
CA ILE A 312 2.53 11.36 6.28
C ILE A 312 3.06 12.79 6.40
N ILE A 313 3.81 13.08 7.47
CA ILE A 313 4.35 14.42 7.74
C ILE A 313 5.21 14.93 6.58
N ASN A 314 5.92 14.03 5.90
CA ASN A 314 6.75 14.35 4.73
C ASN A 314 5.99 14.31 3.39
N GLY A 315 4.65 14.27 3.41
CA GLY A 315 3.81 14.27 2.21
C GLY A 315 3.69 12.92 1.51
N GLY A 316 4.02 11.81 2.19
CA GLY A 316 3.82 10.46 1.69
C GLY A 316 2.38 10.19 1.28
N ASP A 317 2.16 9.24 0.36
CA ASP A 317 0.88 8.98 -0.31
C ASP A 317 0.23 10.20 -1.00
N GLY A 318 0.89 11.35 -1.08
CA GLY A 318 0.40 12.54 -1.78
C GLY A 318 -0.27 13.58 -0.86
N TYR A 319 -0.05 13.53 0.45
CA TYR A 319 -0.51 14.58 1.40
C TYR A 319 0.27 15.90 1.25
N HIS A 320 0.30 16.47 0.05
CA HIS A 320 1.01 17.73 -0.25
C HIS A 320 0.36 18.97 0.38
N MET A 321 -0.86 18.86 0.90
CA MET A 321 -1.54 19.91 1.68
C MET A 321 -0.91 20.14 3.06
N LEU A 322 0.06 19.32 3.47
CA LEU A 322 0.92 19.55 4.63
C LEU A 322 2.16 20.34 4.20
N PRO A 323 2.14 21.68 4.15
CA PRO A 323 3.35 22.44 3.82
C PRO A 323 4.33 22.40 5.00
N ALA A 324 5.61 22.37 4.70
CA ALA A 324 6.70 22.39 5.69
C ALA A 324 6.63 23.57 6.68
N SER A 325 5.98 24.68 6.30
CA SER A 325 5.81 25.87 7.15
C SER A 325 4.70 25.75 8.20
N THR A 326 3.77 24.79 8.05
CA THR A 326 2.61 24.64 8.94
C THR A 326 2.84 23.56 9.98
N ILE A 327 3.85 22.70 9.81
CA ILE A 327 4.17 21.65 10.78
C ILE A 327 5.18 22.19 11.80
N ARG A 328 4.73 22.42 13.03
CA ARG A 328 5.64 22.44 14.17
C ARG A 328 5.82 20.99 14.65
N VAL A 329 6.89 20.33 14.19
CA VAL A 329 7.29 19.03 14.75
C VAL A 329 7.77 19.29 16.17
N VAL A 330 7.02 18.79 17.15
CA VAL A 330 7.50 18.71 18.52
C VAL A 330 8.13 17.33 18.65
N ASP A 331 9.46 17.28 18.68
CA ASP A 331 10.18 16.08 19.11
C ASP A 331 9.89 15.90 20.60
N ILE A 332 9.35 14.74 20.98
CA ILE A 332 9.02 14.37 22.36
C ILE A 332 9.89 13.18 22.76
#